data_AF-A0AAN9TBB8-F1
#
_entry.id   AF-A0AAN9TBB8-F1
#
_cell.length_a   1.000
_cell.length_b   1.000
_cell.length_c   1.000
_cell.angle_alpha   90.00
_cell.angle_beta   90.00
_cell.angle_gamma   90.00
#
_symmetry.space_group_name_H-M   'P 1'
#
loop_
_entity.id
_entity.type
_entity.pdbx_description
1 polymer ?
#
loop_
_entity_poly.entity_id
_entity_poly.type
_entity_poly.pdbx_seq_one_letter_code
_entity_poly.pdbx_strand_id
1 'polypeptide(L)'
;MAVIVIAYQGFLMPDNETIMKEVAIVDVTSNMEKQMISKPPCCIKVFSARFQAHLRYVADKIHGIPWCHGYMDIEDVEEQVKKAVDEADIVYVKGLVRVNYLLNLTKAPIHKIVNLDEFPNINVNLKVFVTVI
;
A
#
# COMPACT_ATOMS: atom_id res chain seq x y z
N MET A 1 16.84 -1.91 16.46
CA MET A 1 15.63 -1.13 16.21
C MET A 1 15.27 -1.32 14.76
N ALA A 2 14.20 -2.05 14.46
CA ALA A 2 13.72 -2.30 13.12
C ALA A 2 12.81 -1.15 12.67
N VAL A 3 13.18 -0.48 11.58
CA VAL A 3 12.45 0.65 11.01
C VAL A 3 12.00 0.28 9.62
N ILE A 4 10.69 0.30 9.40
CA ILE A 4 10.10 -0.07 8.12
C ILE A 4 9.42 1.14 7.49
N VAL A 5 9.55 1.28 6.16
CA VAL A 5 8.75 2.19 5.35
C VAL A 5 7.79 1.34 4.51
N ILE A 6 6.50 1.66 4.55
CA ILE A 6 5.49 1.01 3.71
C ILE A 6 4.87 2.05 2.77
N ALA A 7 4.92 1.74 1.48
CA ALA A 7 4.21 2.47 0.44
C ALA A 7 3.24 1.51 -0.25
N TYR A 8 2.00 1.93 -0.48
CA TYR A 8 1.04 1.11 -1.19
C TYR A 8 0.08 1.94 -2.04
N GLN A 9 -0.40 1.31 -3.11
CA GLN A 9 -1.41 1.82 -4.03
C GLN A 9 -2.54 0.80 -4.17
N GLY A 10 -3.72 1.28 -4.56
CA GLY A 10 -4.91 0.45 -4.61
C GLY A 10 -6.07 1.12 -5.30
N PHE A 11 -7.16 0.38 -5.40
CA PHE A 11 -8.43 0.86 -5.91
C PHE A 11 -9.37 1.18 -4.75
N LEU A 12 -10.01 2.35 -4.82
CA LEU A 12 -11.11 2.68 -3.91
C LEU A 12 -12.40 2.08 -4.46
N MET A 13 -13.03 1.26 -3.64
CA MET A 13 -14.27 0.57 -3.97
C MET A 13 -15.49 1.44 -3.68
N PRO A 14 -16.67 1.16 -4.28
CA PRO A 14 -17.86 1.97 -4.10
C PRO A 14 -18.37 2.07 -2.65
N ASP A 15 -18.01 1.10 -1.80
CA ASP A 15 -18.28 1.03 -0.36
C ASP A 15 -17.21 1.75 0.48
N ASN A 16 -16.26 2.45 -0.16
CA ASN A 16 -15.08 3.07 0.42
C ASN A 16 -14.03 2.09 0.96
N GLU A 17 -14.14 0.79 0.65
CA GLU A 17 -13.05 -0.14 0.93
C GLU A 17 -11.86 0.10 -0.01
N THR A 18 -10.65 -0.05 0.50
CA THR A 18 -9.44 0.05 -0.33
C THR A 18 -8.94 -1.35 -0.62
N ILE A 19 -8.89 -1.70 -1.90
CA ILE A 19 -8.24 -2.92 -2.37
C ILE A 19 -6.78 -2.58 -2.66
N MET A 20 -5.90 -3.00 -1.76
CA MET A 20 -4.46 -2.85 -1.92
C MET A 20 -4.02 -3.62 -3.16
N LYS A 21 -3.54 -2.90 -4.18
CA LYS A 21 -3.10 -3.48 -5.46
C LYS A 21 -1.61 -3.76 -5.48
N GLU A 22 -0.86 -2.86 -4.91
CA GLU A 22 0.59 -2.89 -4.89
C GLU A 22 1.07 -2.40 -3.53
N VAL A 23 2.08 -3.07 -2.98
CA VAL A 23 2.75 -2.65 -1.76
C VAL A 23 4.24 -2.87 -1.88
N ALA A 24 5.00 -1.87 -1.43
CA ALA A 24 6.43 -1.92 -1.20
C ALA A 24 6.69 -1.78 0.29
N ILE A 25 7.50 -2.69 0.83
CA ILE A 25 7.97 -2.73 2.22
C ILE A 25 9.48 -2.64 2.17
N VAL A 26 10.05 -1.65 2.85
CA VAL A 26 11.49 -1.45 2.95
C VAL A 26 11.89 -1.44 4.40
N ASP A 27 12.75 -2.37 4.80
CA ASP A 27 13.44 -2.31 6.08
C ASP A 27 14.70 -1.46 5.92
N VAL A 28 14.68 -0.29 6.55
CA VAL A 28 15.76 0.71 6.48
C VAL A 28 17.02 0.21 7.18
N THR A 29 16.88 -0.73 8.11
CA THR A 29 17.99 -1.24 8.93
C THR A 29 18.78 -2.31 8.19
N SER A 30 18.08 -3.25 7.55
CA SER A 30 18.69 -4.34 6.79
C SER A 30 18.88 -4.02 5.31
N ASN A 31 18.31 -2.91 4.83
CA ASN A 31 18.24 -2.52 3.42
C ASN A 31 17.57 -3.61 2.55
N MET A 32 16.64 -4.37 3.15
CA MET A 32 15.79 -5.32 2.44
C MET A 32 14.56 -4.63 1.87
N GLU A 33 14.21 -4.99 0.65
CA GLU A 33 13.02 -4.50 -0.04
C GLU A 33 12.14 -5.67 -0.48
N LYS A 34 10.83 -5.50 -0.34
CA LYS A 34 9.82 -6.45 -0.83
C LYS A 34 8.70 -5.68 -1.52
N GLN A 35 8.47 -5.99 -2.80
CA GLN A 35 7.36 -5.48 -3.58
C GLN A 35 6.38 -6.61 -3.90
N MET A 36 5.09 -6.37 -3.71
CA MET A 36 4.03 -7.35 -3.92
C MET A 36 2.88 -6.72 -4.72
N ILE A 37 2.33 -7.49 -5.66
CA ILE A 37 1.18 -7.08 -6.48
C ILE A 37 0.06 -8.11 -6.30
N SER A 38 -1.05 -7.67 -5.73
CA SER A 38 -2.21 -8.52 -5.46
C SER A 38 -3.02 -8.79 -6.72
N LYS A 39 -3.54 -10.01 -6.84
CA LYS A 39 -4.58 -10.38 -7.79
C LYS A 39 -5.88 -9.67 -7.38
N PRO A 40 -6.74 -9.32 -8.35
CA PRO A 40 -8.04 -8.80 -7.99
C PRO A 40 -8.90 -9.89 -7.32
N PRO A 41 -9.74 -9.54 -6.34
CA PRO A 41 -10.64 -10.51 -5.69
C PRO A 41 -11.74 -11.00 -6.64
N CYS A 42 -11.97 -10.32 -7.77
CA CYS A 42 -13.00 -10.68 -8.73
C CYS A 42 -12.68 -10.21 -10.15
N CYS A 43 -13.38 -10.79 -11.14
CA CYS A 43 -13.26 -10.37 -12.52
C CYS A 43 -13.83 -8.97 -12.75
N ILE A 44 -13.16 -8.12 -13.53
CA ILE A 44 -13.62 -6.75 -13.84
C ILE A 44 -15.05 -6.69 -14.41
N LYS A 45 -15.51 -7.77 -15.05
CA LYS A 45 -16.86 -7.86 -15.66
C LYS A 45 -18.01 -7.84 -14.65
N VAL A 46 -17.74 -8.06 -13.35
CA VAL A 46 -18.78 -7.98 -12.31
C VAL A 46 -19.20 -6.54 -12.02
N PHE A 47 -18.37 -5.56 -12.40
CA PHE A 47 -18.64 -4.16 -12.15
C PHE A 47 -19.44 -3.49 -13.27
N SER A 48 -20.15 -2.41 -12.94
CA SER A 48 -20.83 -1.57 -13.93
C SER A 48 -19.85 -0.95 -14.93
N ALA A 49 -20.28 -0.67 -16.16
CA ALA A 49 -19.43 -0.07 -17.19
C ALA A 49 -18.77 1.25 -16.74
N ARG A 50 -19.50 2.06 -15.94
CA ARG A 50 -18.97 3.28 -15.34
C ARG A 50 -17.81 2.99 -14.38
N PHE A 51 -17.95 1.99 -13.52
CA PHE A 51 -16.89 1.62 -12.59
C PHE A 51 -15.71 0.96 -13.30
N GLN A 52 -15.94 0.16 -14.34
CA GLN A 52 -14.86 -0.37 -15.19
C GLN A 52 -14.06 0.76 -15.88
N ALA A 53 -14.71 1.84 -16.29
CA ALA A 53 -14.03 3.03 -16.81
C ALA A 53 -13.20 3.73 -15.72
N HIS A 54 -13.71 3.81 -14.49
CA HIS A 54 -12.96 4.32 -13.35
C HIS A 54 -11.71 3.47 -13.05
N LEU A 55 -11.84 2.13 -12.96
CA LEU A 55 -10.71 1.22 -12.75
C LEU A 55 -9.64 1.37 -13.83
N ARG A 56 -10.05 1.51 -15.10
CA ARG A 56 -9.11 1.81 -16.21
C ARG A 56 -8.42 3.15 -16.04
N TYR A 57 -9.17 4.20 -15.70
CA TYR A 57 -8.57 5.52 -15.44
C TYR A 57 -7.53 5.47 -14.33
N VAL A 58 -7.84 4.80 -13.21
CA VAL A 58 -6.91 4.66 -12.09
C VAL A 58 -5.66 3.88 -12.52
N ALA A 59 -5.83 2.77 -13.24
CA ALA A 59 -4.70 2.02 -13.79
C ALA A 59 -3.85 2.88 -14.75
N ASP A 60 -4.46 3.60 -15.68
CA ASP A 60 -3.74 4.31 -16.74
C ASP A 60 -3.09 5.63 -16.26
N LYS A 61 -3.64 6.26 -15.22
CA LYS A 61 -3.27 7.62 -14.80
C LYS A 61 -2.68 7.73 -13.41
N ILE A 62 -2.84 6.73 -12.56
CA ILE A 62 -2.42 6.81 -11.15
C ILE A 62 -1.24 5.89 -10.86
N HIS A 63 -1.34 4.59 -11.15
CA HIS A 63 -0.32 3.63 -10.69
C HIS A 63 0.09 2.58 -11.72
N GLY A 64 -0.38 2.65 -12.97
CA GLY A 64 0.11 1.80 -14.07
C GLY A 64 -0.25 0.32 -14.03
N ILE A 65 -1.04 -0.13 -13.04
CA ILE A 65 -1.34 -1.56 -12.83
C ILE A 65 -2.81 -1.86 -13.18
N PRO A 66 -3.10 -2.61 -14.26
CA PRO A 66 -4.46 -3.03 -14.58
C PRO A 66 -5.10 -3.85 -13.45
N TRP A 67 -6.42 -3.73 -13.31
CA TRP A 67 -7.20 -4.50 -12.34
C TRP A 67 -6.91 -6.01 -12.40
N CYS A 68 -6.82 -6.56 -13.61
CA CYS A 68 -6.61 -7.99 -13.85
C CYS A 68 -5.18 -8.51 -13.59
N HIS A 69 -4.21 -7.65 -13.29
CA HIS A 69 -2.83 -8.06 -13.02
C HIS A 69 -2.65 -8.56 -11.58
N GLY A 70 -1.46 -9.02 -11.24
CA GLY A 70 -1.10 -9.51 -9.91
C GLY A 70 -0.80 -10.99 -9.90
N TYR A 71 -0.02 -11.41 -8.89
CA TYR A 71 0.46 -12.78 -8.79
C TYR A 71 0.26 -13.38 -7.39
N MET A 72 -0.08 -12.56 -6.40
CA MET A 72 -0.32 -12.97 -5.02
C MET A 72 -1.76 -12.70 -4.63
N ASP A 73 -2.38 -13.53 -3.79
CA ASP A 73 -3.75 -13.26 -3.34
C ASP A 73 -3.73 -12.12 -2.31
N ILE A 74 -4.82 -11.36 -2.20
CA ILE A 74 -4.81 -10.13 -1.39
C ILE A 74 -4.63 -10.44 0.10
N GLU A 75 -5.20 -11.55 0.55
CA GLU A 75 -5.08 -12.05 1.91
C GLU A 75 -3.62 -12.36 2.27
N ASP A 76 -2.87 -12.95 1.34
CA ASP A 76 -1.44 -13.22 1.50
C ASP A 76 -0.65 -11.90 1.58
N VAL A 77 -0.94 -10.94 0.70
CA VAL A 77 -0.29 -9.62 0.74
C VAL A 77 -0.55 -8.94 2.09
N GLU A 78 -1.80 -8.95 2.56
CA GLU A 78 -2.17 -8.38 3.85
C GLU A 78 -1.49 -9.10 5.02
N GLU A 79 -1.32 -10.42 4.97
CA GLU A 79 -0.57 -11.17 5.98
C GLU A 79 0.91 -10.76 6.00
N GLN A 80 1.53 -10.59 4.84
CA GLN A 80 2.92 -10.10 4.76
C GLN A 80 3.07 -8.69 5.31
N VAL A 81 2.09 -7.80 5.07
CA VAL A 81 2.05 -6.46 5.64
C VAL A 81 1.89 -6.52 7.16
N LYS A 82 0.95 -7.32 7.68
CA LYS A 82 0.75 -7.52 9.12
C LYS A 82 2.03 -7.99 9.78
N LYS A 83 2.67 -9.02 9.22
CA LYS A 83 3.94 -9.56 9.72
C LYS A 83 5.03 -8.49 9.76
N ALA A 84 5.20 -7.72 8.68
CA ALA A 84 6.19 -6.64 8.66
C ALA A 84 5.90 -5.58 9.73
N VAL A 85 4.64 -5.18 9.89
CA VAL A 85 4.24 -4.24 10.93
C VAL A 85 4.47 -4.80 12.33
N ASP A 86 4.23 -6.09 12.57
CA ASP A 86 4.44 -6.74 13.87
C ASP A 86 5.93 -6.81 14.23
N GLU A 87 6.79 -7.14 13.27
CA GLU A 87 8.25 -7.27 13.44
C GLU A 87 8.99 -5.93 13.55
N ALA A 88 8.39 -4.83 13.05
CA ALA A 88 8.97 -3.50 13.15
C ALA A 88 8.88 -2.92 14.56
N ASP A 89 9.79 -2.03 14.93
CA ASP A 89 9.61 -1.13 16.08
C ASP A 89 8.81 0.11 15.68
N ILE A 90 9.08 0.64 14.48
CA ILE A 90 8.40 1.83 13.91
C ILE A 90 8.12 1.59 12.42
N VAL A 91 6.92 1.97 11.99
CA VAL A 91 6.47 1.89 10.60
C VAL A 91 6.15 3.30 10.10
N TYR A 92 6.81 3.71 9.02
CA TYR A 92 6.58 4.99 8.37
C TYR A 92 5.74 4.84 7.12
N VAL A 93 4.73 5.68 6.98
CA VAL A 93 3.77 5.64 5.88
C VAL A 93 3.46 7.07 5.47
N LYS A 94 3.27 7.33 4.18
CA LYS A 94 2.91 8.66 3.69
C LYS A 94 1.38 8.81 3.52
N GLY A 95 0.80 9.76 4.24
CA GLY A 95 -0.60 10.17 4.12
C GLY A 95 -1.51 9.52 5.16
N LEU A 96 -2.37 10.36 5.77
CA LEU A 96 -3.26 9.96 6.87
C LEU A 96 -4.23 8.83 6.51
N VAL A 97 -4.77 8.84 5.29
CA VAL A 97 -5.66 7.78 4.80
C VAL A 97 -4.96 6.42 4.85
N ARG A 98 -3.66 6.39 4.50
CA ARG A 98 -2.87 5.16 4.47
C ARG A 98 -2.52 4.66 5.87
N VAL A 99 -2.21 5.59 6.77
CA VAL A 99 -2.01 5.29 8.19
C VAL A 99 -3.27 4.66 8.79
N ASN A 100 -4.43 5.26 8.57
CA ASN A 100 -5.70 4.74 9.11
C ASN A 100 -6.03 3.33 8.59
N TYR A 101 -5.82 3.09 7.29
CA TYR A 101 -6.02 1.78 6.71
C TYR A 101 -5.09 0.73 7.35
N LEU A 102 -3.79 1.02 7.51
CA LEU A 102 -2.84 0.08 8.11
C LEU A 102 -3.13 -0.17 9.60
N LEU A 103 -3.53 0.84 10.36
CA LEU A 103 -3.99 0.66 11.74
C LEU A 103 -5.21 -0.26 11.80
N ASN A 104 -6.17 -0.08 10.90
CA ASN A 104 -7.34 -0.94 10.82
C ASN A 104 -7.00 -2.38 10.41
N LEU A 105 -6.06 -2.55 9.48
CA LEU A 105 -5.64 -3.85 8.96
C LEU A 105 -4.86 -4.66 10.00
N THR A 106 -3.91 -4.01 10.69
CA THR A 106 -2.93 -4.68 11.56
C THR A 106 -3.34 -4.70 13.02
N LYS A 107 -4.25 -3.82 13.44
CA LYS A 107 -4.59 -3.58 14.86
C LYS A 107 -3.37 -3.17 15.71
N ALA A 108 -2.31 -2.66 15.07
CA ALA A 108 -1.13 -2.17 15.74
C ALA A 108 -1.43 -0.96 16.65
N PRO A 109 -0.63 -0.73 17.70
CA PRO A 109 -0.74 0.48 18.50
C PRO A 109 -0.55 1.75 17.66
N ILE A 110 -1.32 2.80 17.94
CA ILE A 110 -1.32 4.06 17.16
C ILE A 110 0.09 4.67 17.05
N HIS A 111 0.91 4.57 18.11
CA HIS A 111 2.27 5.12 18.11
C HIS A 111 3.27 4.34 17.24
N LYS A 112 2.91 3.15 16.76
CA LYS A 112 3.77 2.29 15.94
C LYS A 112 3.77 2.69 14.47
N ILE A 113 2.66 3.24 13.97
CA ILE A 113 2.51 3.66 12.57
C ILE A 113 2.50 5.18 12.50
N VAL A 114 3.54 5.74 11.88
CA VAL A 114 3.83 7.17 11.88
C VAL A 114 3.60 7.76 10.49
N ASN A 115 2.84 8.85 10.43
CA ASN A 115 2.61 9.58 9.19
C ASN A 115 3.84 10.43 8.84
N LEU A 116 4.47 10.15 7.71
CA LEU A 116 5.61 10.93 7.21
C LEU A 116 5.26 12.38 6.89
N ASP A 117 4.01 12.69 6.57
CA ASP A 117 3.59 14.06 6.25
C ASP A 117 3.65 14.99 7.49
N GLU A 118 3.72 14.44 8.71
CA GLU A 118 3.92 15.21 9.95
C GLU A 118 5.37 15.70 10.11
N PHE A 119 6.28 15.20 9.27
CA PHE A 119 7.71 15.53 9.31
C PHE A 119 8.18 16.13 7.97
N PRO A 120 7.67 17.32 7.59
CA PRO A 120 7.92 17.92 6.27
C PRO A 120 9.39 18.26 5.99
N ASN A 121 10.22 18.34 7.04
CA ASN A 121 11.65 18.64 6.96
C ASN A 121 12.54 17.39 6.91
N ILE A 122 11.97 16.19 6.99
CA ILE A 122 12.71 14.98 6.63
C ILE A 122 12.83 15.02 5.11
N ASN A 123 13.93 15.58 4.65
CA ASN A 123 14.38 15.54 3.27
C ASN A 123 14.86 14.11 3.01
N VAL A 124 13.91 13.18 2.98
CA VAL A 124 14.21 11.83 2.53
C VAL A 124 14.63 11.98 1.08
N ASN A 125 15.94 11.86 0.84
CA ASN A 125 16.48 11.48 -0.46
C ASN A 125 16.02 10.04 -0.83
N LEU A 126 14.77 9.67 -0.53
CA LEU A 126 13.97 8.60 -1.14
C LEU A 126 13.60 8.97 -2.58
N LYS A 127 14.41 9.77 -3.28
CA LYS A 127 14.28 10.00 -4.73
C LYS A 127 14.37 8.70 -5.53
N VAL A 128 14.78 7.61 -4.90
CA VAL A 128 14.77 6.26 -5.48
C VAL A 128 13.41 5.55 -5.33
N PHE A 129 12.55 5.92 -4.36
CA PHE A 129 11.39 5.07 -3.98
C PHE A 129 10.00 5.71 -4.09
N VAL A 130 9.90 7.03 -4.33
CA VAL A 130 8.58 7.70 -4.46
C VAL A 130 8.34 8.30 -5.86
N THR A 131 9.33 8.21 -6.77
CA THR A 131 9.25 8.82 -8.12
C THR A 131 9.19 7.78 -9.25
N VAL A 132 9.08 6.49 -8.95
CA VAL A 132 8.92 5.44 -9.98
C VAL A 132 7.76 4.52 -9.62
N ILE A 133 6.57 5.10 -9.40
CA ILE A 133 5.28 4.44 -9.66
C ILE A 133 4.29 5.54 -10.07
#